data_AF-A0A1Q7NU24-F1
#
_entry.id   AF-A0A1Q7NU24-F1
#
_cell.length_a   1.000
_cell.length_b   1.000
_cell.length_c   1.000
_cell.angle_alpha   90.00
_cell.angle_beta   90.00
_cell.angle_gamma   90.00
#
_symmetry.space_group_name_H-M   'P 1'
#
loop_
_entity.id
_entity.type
_entity.pdbx_description
1 polymer ?
#
loop_
_entity_poly.entity_id
_entity_poly.type
_entity_poly.pdbx_seq_one_letter_code
_entity_poly.pdbx_strand_id
1 'polypeptide(L)'
;MTIVPMDIKAGMGVGTTFRVIGDFDGKRLEWDCETTEYIPEQKIAAKMIKGPFKKWEISVGFQEVAEKLTRVTMTVNYEMPFGPLGGILNKIKFAKTAEKGMETALYRVRGLLEGNGSIPVYITLDAYRKLLVEKEKMNNAPVSTVLAKILEKYSQIETIKN
;
A
#
# COMPACT_ATOMS: atom_id res chain seq x y z
N MET A 1 -6.49 -2.27 3.77
CA MET A 1 -5.75 -3.31 3.01
C MET A 1 -4.28 -3.13 3.28
N THR A 2 -3.56 -4.22 3.48
CA THR A 2 -2.12 -4.24 3.74
C THR A 2 -1.46 -5.17 2.73
N ILE A 3 -0.30 -4.79 2.21
CA ILE A 3 0.51 -5.60 1.31
C ILE A 3 1.79 -5.98 2.05
N VAL A 4 2.06 -7.27 2.16
CA VAL A 4 3.25 -7.81 2.81
C VAL A 4 4.13 -8.45 1.74
N PRO A 5 5.30 -7.88 1.43
CA PRO A 5 6.23 -8.48 0.47
C PRO A 5 6.73 -9.84 0.98
N MET A 6 6.84 -10.83 0.10
CA MET A 6 7.35 -12.17 0.45
C MET A 6 8.65 -12.48 -0.29
N ASP A 7 8.65 -12.34 -1.62
CA ASP A 7 9.84 -12.47 -2.47
C ASP A 7 9.79 -11.39 -3.53
N ILE A 8 10.67 -10.38 -3.41
CA ILE A 8 10.70 -9.20 -4.26
C ILE A 8 11.78 -9.38 -5.33
N LYS A 9 11.38 -9.33 -6.60
CA LYS A 9 12.30 -9.21 -7.74
C LYS A 9 12.70 -7.75 -7.93
N ALA A 10 13.25 -7.36 -9.09
CA ALA A 10 13.54 -5.95 -9.35
C ALA A 10 12.24 -5.11 -9.28
N GLY A 11 12.00 -4.47 -8.13
CA GLY A 11 10.74 -3.81 -7.83
C GLY A 11 9.55 -4.77 -7.84
N MET A 12 8.48 -4.38 -8.55
CA MET A 12 7.29 -5.22 -8.76
C MET A 12 7.40 -6.08 -10.02
N GLY A 13 8.62 -6.46 -10.44
CA GLY A 13 8.85 -7.29 -11.62
C GLY A 13 8.12 -8.65 -11.60
N VAL A 14 8.05 -9.30 -12.76
CA VAL A 14 7.41 -10.61 -12.92
C VAL A 14 8.04 -11.64 -11.97
N GLY A 15 7.19 -12.43 -11.31
CA GLY A 15 7.60 -13.42 -10.30
C GLY A 15 7.77 -12.85 -8.89
N THR A 16 7.58 -11.54 -8.68
CA THR A 16 7.47 -10.97 -7.34
C THR A 16 6.23 -11.54 -6.64
N THR A 17 6.40 -12.04 -5.42
CA THR A 17 5.29 -12.55 -4.60
C THR A 17 5.04 -11.68 -3.37
N PHE A 18 3.76 -11.52 -3.04
CA PHE A 18 3.30 -10.69 -1.93
C PHE A 18 1.98 -11.20 -1.38
N ARG A 19 1.74 -11.00 -0.09
CA ARG A 19 0.46 -11.29 0.57
C ARG A 19 -0.37 -10.02 0.67
N VAL A 20 -1.62 -10.11 0.24
CA VAL A 20 -2.63 -9.08 0.45
C VAL A 20 -3.48 -9.48 1.65
N ILE A 21 -3.70 -8.53 2.56
CA ILE A 21 -4.53 -8.67 3.75
C ILE A 21 -5.64 -7.61 3.66
N GLY A 22 -6.88 -8.06 3.47
CA GLY A 22 -8.05 -7.21 3.41
C GLY A 22 -8.94 -7.42 4.64
N ASP A 23 -9.50 -6.33 5.18
CA ASP A 23 -10.58 -6.39 6.16
C ASP A 23 -11.89 -6.04 5.44
N PHE A 24 -12.86 -6.93 5.52
CA PHE A 24 -14.17 -6.80 4.90
C PHE A 24 -15.25 -6.96 5.97
N ASP A 25 -15.66 -5.84 6.57
CA ASP A 25 -16.71 -5.82 7.60
C ASP A 25 -16.35 -6.71 8.81
N GLY A 26 -15.10 -6.59 9.29
CA GLY A 26 -14.55 -7.38 10.39
C GLY A 26 -14.12 -8.80 9.99
N LYS A 27 -14.35 -9.23 8.73
CA LYS A 27 -13.77 -10.46 8.19
C LYS A 27 -12.45 -10.17 7.52
N ARG A 28 -11.39 -10.65 8.15
CA ARG A 28 -10.05 -10.62 7.58
C ARG A 28 -9.89 -11.72 6.53
N LEU A 29 -9.52 -11.33 5.31
CA LEU A 29 -9.16 -12.23 4.21
C LEU A 29 -7.70 -12.01 3.84
N GLU A 30 -7.01 -13.11 3.58
CA GLU A 30 -5.60 -13.11 3.19
C GLU A 30 -5.40 -13.94 1.94
N TRP A 31 -4.62 -13.43 1.00
CA TRP A 31 -4.27 -14.16 -0.20
C TRP A 31 -2.89 -13.77 -0.70
N ASP A 32 -2.16 -14.76 -1.20
CA ASP A 32 -0.84 -14.61 -1.78
C ASP A 32 -1.00 -14.40 -3.28
N CYS A 33 -0.24 -13.44 -3.80
CA CYS A 33 -0.23 -13.04 -5.19
C CYS A 33 1.17 -13.18 -5.78
N GLU A 34 1.20 -13.29 -7.10
CA GLU A 34 2.39 -13.20 -7.92
C GLU A 34 2.18 -12.17 -9.03
N THR A 35 3.16 -11.30 -9.26
CA THR A 35 3.18 -10.41 -10.43
C THR A 35 3.33 -11.22 -11.71
N THR A 36 2.38 -11.07 -12.63
CA THR A 36 2.34 -11.74 -13.93
C THR A 36 2.81 -10.84 -15.08
N GLU A 37 2.71 -9.52 -14.92
CA GLU A 37 3.07 -8.56 -15.96
C GLU A 37 3.67 -7.30 -15.32
N TYR A 38 4.78 -6.83 -15.88
CA TYR A 38 5.42 -5.59 -15.48
C TYR A 38 5.97 -4.92 -16.73
N ILE A 39 5.30 -3.85 -17.17
CA ILE A 39 5.73 -2.98 -18.25
C ILE A 39 6.01 -1.62 -17.61
N PRO A 40 7.29 -1.20 -17.55
CA PRO A 40 7.66 0.09 -16.96
C PRO A 40 6.76 1.21 -17.45
N GLU A 41 6.30 2.04 -16.51
CA GLU A 41 5.48 3.24 -16.76
C GLU A 41 4.12 3.01 -17.43
N GLN A 42 3.74 1.76 -17.70
CA GLN A 42 2.51 1.44 -18.44
C GLN A 42 1.60 0.52 -17.65
N LYS A 43 2.13 -0.57 -17.08
CA LYS A 43 1.27 -1.61 -16.52
C LYS A 43 1.96 -2.49 -15.49
N ILE A 44 1.20 -2.84 -14.46
CA ILE A 44 1.55 -3.88 -13.50
C ILE A 44 0.33 -4.78 -13.34
N ALA A 45 0.49 -6.10 -13.44
CA ALA A 45 -0.58 -7.04 -13.16
C ALA A 45 -0.10 -8.17 -12.25
N ALA A 46 -1.00 -8.67 -11.42
CA ALA A 46 -0.75 -9.79 -10.53
C ALA A 46 -1.99 -10.67 -10.42
N LYS A 47 -1.77 -11.94 -10.09
CA LYS A 47 -2.85 -12.90 -9.82
C LYS A 47 -2.64 -13.57 -8.47
N MET A 48 -3.73 -14.02 -7.87
CA MET A 48 -3.68 -14.85 -6.67
C MET A 48 -3.12 -16.22 -7.03
N ILE A 49 -2.13 -16.67 -6.25
CA ILE A 49 -1.56 -18.01 -6.29
C ILE A 49 -2.06 -18.89 -5.14
N LYS A 50 -2.51 -18.29 -4.03
CA LYS A 50 -3.10 -18.99 -2.89
C LYS A 50 -4.07 -18.08 -2.15
N GLY A 51 -5.27 -18.53 -1.85
CA GLY A 51 -6.23 -17.72 -1.08
C GLY A 51 -7.67 -18.21 -1.20
N PRO A 52 -8.63 -17.42 -0.68
CA PRO A 52 -10.02 -17.84 -0.54
C PRO A 52 -10.85 -17.63 -1.82
N PHE A 53 -10.34 -16.90 -2.82
CA PHE A 53 -11.05 -16.66 -4.07
C PHE A 53 -10.92 -17.86 -5.01
N LYS A 54 -11.88 -18.08 -5.91
CA LYS A 54 -11.69 -19.04 -7.01
C LYS A 54 -10.77 -18.48 -8.07
N LYS A 55 -10.93 -17.18 -8.33
CA LYS A 55 -10.12 -16.39 -9.24
C LYS A 55 -9.94 -15.02 -8.62
N TRP A 56 -8.74 -14.48 -8.69
CA TRP A 56 -8.47 -13.10 -8.31
C TRP A 56 -7.27 -12.60 -9.10
N GLU A 57 -7.46 -11.52 -9.82
CA GLU A 57 -6.47 -10.85 -10.67
C GLU A 57 -6.62 -9.35 -10.49
N ILE A 58 -5.49 -8.63 -10.45
CA ILE A 58 -5.44 -7.18 -10.40
C ILE A 58 -4.54 -6.66 -11.52
N SER A 59 -4.94 -5.55 -12.12
CA SER A 59 -4.09 -4.79 -13.02
C SER A 59 -4.16 -3.31 -12.70
N VAL A 60 -3.02 -2.64 -12.72
CA VAL A 60 -2.89 -1.19 -12.65
C VAL A 60 -2.28 -0.73 -13.97
N GLY A 61 -3.03 0.10 -14.69
CA GLY A 61 -2.59 0.78 -15.90
C GLY A 61 -2.27 2.24 -15.63
N PHE A 62 -1.25 2.74 -16.30
CA PHE A 62 -0.82 4.12 -16.26
C PHE A 62 -0.91 4.68 -17.69
N GLN A 63 -1.61 5.80 -17.84
CA GLN A 63 -1.75 6.49 -19.11
C GLN A 63 -1.40 7.95 -18.91
N GLU A 64 -0.40 8.45 -19.65
CA GLU A 64 -0.15 9.88 -19.75
C GLU A 64 -1.31 10.55 -20.49
N VAL A 65 -1.91 11.57 -19.86
CA VAL A 65 -3.03 12.33 -20.44
C VAL A 65 -2.56 13.72 -20.86
N ALA A 66 -1.62 14.31 -20.13
CA ALA A 66 -0.93 15.56 -20.44
C ALA A 66 0.36 15.65 -19.60
N GLU A 67 1.14 16.72 -19.80
CA GLU A 67 2.31 17.01 -18.97
C GLU A 67 1.91 17.02 -17.48
N LYS A 68 2.61 16.23 -16.67
CA LYS A 68 2.36 16.05 -15.22
C LYS A 68 0.95 15.55 -14.87
N LEU A 69 0.22 14.96 -15.82
CA LEU A 69 -1.10 14.39 -15.61
C LEU A 69 -1.16 12.94 -16.07
N THR A 70 -1.29 12.03 -15.12
CA THR A 70 -1.40 10.59 -15.37
C THR A 70 -2.77 10.07 -14.92
N ARG A 71 -3.45 9.36 -15.81
CA ARG A 71 -4.60 8.55 -15.44
C ARG A 71 -4.11 7.20 -14.95
N VAL A 72 -4.45 6.88 -13.70
CA VAL A 72 -4.21 5.56 -13.11
C VAL A 72 -5.52 4.80 -13.09
N THR A 73 -5.55 3.62 -13.70
CA THR A 73 -6.74 2.75 -13.71
C THR A 73 -6.40 1.44 -13.02
N MET A 74 -7.09 1.15 -11.93
CA MET A 74 -6.94 -0.11 -11.20
C MET A 74 -8.18 -0.97 -11.41
N THR A 75 -7.98 -2.19 -11.89
CA THR A 75 -9.05 -3.15 -12.21
C THR A 75 -8.79 -4.43 -11.42
N VAL A 76 -9.83 -4.95 -10.77
CA VAL A 76 -9.77 -6.23 -10.05
C VAL A 76 -10.83 -7.16 -10.63
N ASN A 77 -10.39 -8.30 -11.17
CA ASN A 77 -11.27 -9.37 -11.64
C ASN A 77 -11.26 -10.48 -10.60
N TYR A 78 -12.42 -10.82 -10.03
CA TYR A 78 -12.48 -11.82 -8.98
C TYR A 78 -13.73 -12.71 -9.06
N GLU A 79 -13.60 -13.92 -8.52
CA GLU A 79 -14.69 -14.87 -8.34
C GLU A 79 -14.71 -15.34 -6.89
N MET A 80 -15.85 -15.11 -6.23
CA MET A 80 -16.05 -15.52 -4.84
C MET A 80 -16.10 -17.05 -4.70
N PRO A 81 -15.61 -17.60 -3.57
CA PRO A 81 -15.78 -19.02 -3.26
C PRO A 81 -17.26 -19.41 -3.17
N PHE A 82 -17.57 -20.68 -3.46
CA PHE A 82 -18.89 -21.24 -3.14
C PHE A 82 -18.98 -21.40 -1.62
N GLY A 83 -19.98 -20.80 -0.98
CA GLY A 83 -20.15 -20.78 0.49
C GLY A 83 -20.92 -19.55 0.96
N PRO A 84 -21.01 -19.28 2.28
CA PRO A 84 -21.80 -18.16 2.82
C PRO A 84 -21.39 -16.78 2.28
N LEU A 85 -20.16 -16.61 1.80
CA LEU A 85 -19.71 -15.37 1.13
C LEU A 85 -20.22 -15.22 -0.32
N GLY A 86 -20.74 -16.28 -0.93
CA GLY A 86 -21.20 -16.32 -2.33
C GLY A 86 -22.65 -15.90 -2.56
N GLY A 87 -23.43 -15.62 -1.51
CA GLY A 87 -24.79 -15.09 -1.64
C GLY A 87 -24.80 -13.70 -2.30
N ILE A 88 -25.85 -13.36 -3.05
CA ILE A 88 -25.96 -12.10 -3.82
C ILE A 88 -25.73 -10.86 -2.94
N LEU A 89 -26.34 -10.82 -1.74
CA LEU A 89 -26.18 -9.73 -0.78
C LEU A 89 -24.73 -9.58 -0.29
N ASN A 90 -24.03 -10.69 -0.07
CA ASN A 90 -22.63 -10.68 0.36
C ASN A 90 -21.69 -10.26 -0.76
N LYS A 91 -21.99 -10.61 -2.02
CA LYS A 91 -21.26 -10.12 -3.19
C LYS A 91 -21.34 -8.59 -3.33
N ILE A 92 -22.54 -8.01 -3.18
CA ILE A 92 -22.73 -6.55 -3.30
C ILE A 92 -21.99 -5.81 -2.19
N LYS A 93 -22.11 -6.26 -0.93
CA LYS A 93 -21.39 -5.65 0.18
C LYS A 93 -19.87 -5.74 0.00
N PHE A 94 -19.38 -6.92 -0.42
CA PHE A 94 -17.97 -7.12 -0.70
C PHE A 94 -17.48 -6.17 -1.79
N ALA A 95 -18.22 -6.04 -2.91
CA ALA A 95 -17.87 -5.14 -4.01
C ALA A 95 -17.74 -3.68 -3.54
N LYS A 96 -18.72 -3.17 -2.76
CA LYS A 96 -18.67 -1.81 -2.22
C LYS A 96 -17.46 -1.59 -1.30
N THR A 97 -17.16 -2.55 -0.42
CA THR A 97 -16.01 -2.45 0.48
C THR A 97 -14.69 -2.50 -0.30
N ALA A 98 -14.61 -3.36 -1.32
CA ALA A 98 -13.45 -3.44 -2.20
C ALA A 98 -13.24 -2.13 -2.98
N GLU A 99 -14.30 -1.58 -3.60
CA GLU A 99 -14.26 -0.28 -4.29
C GLU A 99 -13.76 0.83 -3.37
N LYS A 100 -14.31 0.95 -2.16
CA LYS A 100 -13.87 1.97 -1.19
C LYS A 100 -12.40 1.79 -0.79
N GLY A 101 -11.95 0.55 -0.63
CA GLY A 101 -10.55 0.23 -0.36
C GLY A 101 -9.62 0.62 -1.51
N MET A 102 -10.05 0.35 -2.74
CA MET A 102 -9.35 0.70 -3.98
C MET A 102 -9.26 2.21 -4.17
N GLU A 103 -10.37 2.92 -3.98
CA GLU A 103 -10.46 4.38 -4.04
C GLU A 103 -9.52 5.02 -3.00
N THR A 104 -9.55 4.53 -1.75
CA THR A 104 -8.65 5.00 -0.69
C THR A 104 -7.18 4.79 -1.05
N ALA A 105 -6.83 3.67 -1.69
CA ALA A 105 -5.47 3.40 -2.12
C ALA A 105 -5.01 4.39 -3.21
N LEU A 106 -5.86 4.65 -4.21
CA LEU A 106 -5.57 5.63 -5.27
C LEU A 106 -5.44 7.06 -4.72
N TYR A 107 -6.30 7.46 -3.78
CA TYR A 107 -6.17 8.76 -3.11
C TYR A 107 -4.87 8.89 -2.33
N ARG A 108 -4.42 7.83 -1.66
CA ARG A 108 -3.12 7.83 -0.98
C ARG A 108 -1.98 8.00 -1.98
N VAL A 109 -1.96 7.21 -3.06
CA VAL A 109 -0.93 7.35 -4.11
C VAL A 109 -0.93 8.77 -4.68
N ARG A 110 -2.10 9.32 -4.99
CA ARG A 110 -2.23 10.71 -5.45
C ARG A 110 -1.65 11.70 -4.44
N GLY A 111 -2.02 11.59 -3.17
CA GLY A 111 -1.49 12.44 -2.11
C GLY A 111 0.03 12.34 -1.97
N LEU A 112 0.61 11.14 -2.09
CA LEU A 112 2.05 10.93 -2.08
C LEU A 112 2.75 11.64 -3.24
N LEU A 113 2.20 11.55 -4.45
CA LEU A 113 2.79 12.13 -5.66
C LEU A 113 2.62 13.66 -5.73
N GLU A 114 1.48 14.17 -5.27
CA GLU A 114 1.19 15.61 -5.24
C GLU A 114 1.81 16.32 -4.02
N GLY A 115 2.52 15.60 -3.15
CA GLY A 115 3.12 16.16 -1.93
C GLY A 115 2.13 16.53 -0.83
N ASN A 116 0.85 16.18 -1.00
CA ASN A 116 -0.24 16.45 -0.06
C ASN A 116 -0.46 15.30 0.96
N GLY A 117 0.30 14.20 0.84
CA GLY A 117 0.22 12.99 1.67
C GLY A 117 1.52 12.70 2.43
N SER A 118 1.45 11.80 3.42
CA SER A 118 2.61 11.41 4.24
C SER A 118 3.59 10.56 3.45
N ILE A 119 4.75 11.09 3.07
CA ILE A 119 5.81 10.38 2.33
C ILE A 119 6.22 9.09 3.08
N PRO A 120 6.12 7.89 2.47
CA PRO A 120 6.64 6.68 3.09
C PRO A 120 8.17 6.76 3.15
N VAL A 121 8.72 6.71 4.36
CA VAL A 121 10.17 6.69 4.56
C VAL A 121 10.60 5.23 4.72
N TYR A 122 11.40 4.74 3.77
CA TYR A 122 12.07 3.45 3.92
C TYR A 122 13.22 3.61 4.94
N ILE A 123 13.04 3.05 6.13
CA ILE A 123 14.06 3.03 7.19
C ILE A 123 14.31 1.61 7.66
N THR A 124 15.50 1.34 8.17
CA THR A 124 15.82 0.04 8.76
C THR A 124 14.97 -0.21 10.01
N LEU A 125 14.74 -1.48 10.35
CA LEU A 125 13.98 -1.84 11.56
C LEU A 125 14.62 -1.27 12.83
N ASP A 126 15.95 -1.19 12.88
CA ASP A 126 16.69 -0.57 13.98
C ASP A 126 16.37 0.93 14.11
N ALA A 127 16.43 1.66 12.99
CA ALA A 127 16.09 3.09 12.95
C ALA A 127 14.63 3.32 13.37
N TYR A 128 13.71 2.46 12.92
CA TYR A 128 12.30 2.55 13.31
C TYR A 128 12.10 2.34 14.81
N ARG A 129 12.76 1.33 15.41
CA ARG A 129 12.67 1.09 16.86
C ARG A 129 13.18 2.26 17.68
N LYS A 130 14.31 2.85 17.28
CA LYS A 130 14.86 4.06 17.94
C LYS A 130 13.89 5.24 17.86
N LEU A 131 13.25 5.42 16.70
CA LEU A 131 12.25 6.47 16.51
C LEU A 131 11.00 6.27 17.40
N LEU A 132 10.56 5.03 17.61
CA LEU A 132 9.44 4.72 18.52
C LEU A 132 9.77 5.07 19.98
N VAL A 133 11.00 4.81 20.43
CA VAL A 133 11.45 5.20 21.78
C VAL A 133 11.41 6.72 21.95
N GLU A 134 11.86 7.49 20.97
CA GLU A 134 11.78 8.96 21.01
C GLU A 134 10.32 9.47 20.98
N LYS A 135 9.45 8.76 20.27
CA LYS A 135 8.02 9.06 20.22
C LYS A 135 7.35 8.91 21.60
N GLU A 136 7.70 7.88 22.36
CA GLU A 136 7.21 7.67 23.73
C GLU A 136 7.64 8.82 24.65
N LYS A 137 8.91 9.26 24.56
CA LYS A 137 9.42 10.41 25.32
C LYS A 137 8.71 11.73 24.98
N MET A 138 8.11 11.83 23.80
CA MET A 138 7.40 13.01 23.30
C MET A 138 5.87 12.84 23.39
N ASN A 139 5.36 12.21 24.45
CA ASN A 139 3.92 12.01 24.70
C ASN A 139 3.19 11.37 23.52
N ASN A 140 3.84 10.41 22.86
CA ASN A 140 3.28 9.72 21.71
C ASN A 140 2.91 10.66 20.54
N ALA A 141 3.62 11.76 20.34
CA ALA A 141 3.45 12.65 19.18
C ALA A 141 3.53 11.92 17.82
N PRO A 142 3.00 12.51 16.72
CA PRO A 142 3.18 11.97 15.38
C PRO A 142 4.66 11.83 15.01
N VAL A 143 4.99 10.80 14.22
CA VAL A 143 6.37 10.53 13.77
C VAL A 143 7.00 11.75 13.07
N SER A 144 6.23 12.46 12.24
CA SER A 144 6.69 13.69 11.58
C SER A 144 7.11 14.77 12.57
N THR A 145 6.35 14.96 13.64
CA THR A 145 6.67 15.93 14.71
C THR A 145 7.92 15.53 15.47
N VAL A 146 8.08 14.24 15.77
CA VAL A 146 9.28 13.72 16.46
C VAL A 146 10.52 13.93 15.60
N LEU A 147 10.46 13.59 14.30
CA LEU A 147 11.56 13.78 13.35
C LEU A 147 11.94 15.26 13.22
N ALA A 148 10.96 16.16 13.07
CA ALA A 148 11.23 17.59 12.97
C ALA A 148 11.99 18.11 14.21
N LYS A 149 11.56 17.76 15.41
CA LYS A 149 12.24 18.15 16.66
C LYS A 149 13.65 17.59 16.79
N ILE A 150 13.88 16.35 16.33
CA ILE A 150 15.21 15.74 16.34
C ILE A 150 16.14 16.52 15.39
N LEU A 151 15.67 16.85 14.19
CA LEU A 151 16.43 17.62 13.20
C LEU A 151 16.73 19.04 13.70
N GLU A 152 15.75 19.73 14.28
CA GLU A 152 15.95 21.07 14.88
C GLU A 152 17.03 21.06 15.96
N LYS A 153 17.00 20.07 16.88
CA LYS A 153 18.03 19.90 17.90
C LYS A 153 19.40 19.65 17.30
N TYR A 154 19.47 18.79 16.27
CA TYR A 154 20.74 18.48 15.62
C TYR A 154 21.34 19.73 14.95
N SER A 155 20.53 20.48 14.21
CA SER A 155 20.97 21.74 13.59
C SER A 155 21.48 22.74 14.61
N GLN A 156 20.81 22.89 15.76
CA GLN A 156 21.28 23.78 16.84
C GLN A 156 22.64 23.36 17.41
N ILE A 157 22.90 22.06 17.53
CA ILE A 157 24.18 21.54 18.01
C ILE A 157 25.31 21.79 17.00
N GLU A 158 25.03 21.68 15.69
CA GLU A 158 26.01 22.01 14.66
C GLU A 158 26.36 23.51 14.63
N THR A 159 25.38 24.40 14.82
CA THR A 159 25.62 25.85 14.87
C THR A 159 26.44 26.29 16.09
N ILE A 160 26.41 25.54 17.20
CA ILE A 160 27.20 25.84 18.41
C ILE A 160 28.66 25.34 18.28
N LYS A 161 28.91 24.38 17.39
CA LYS A 161 30.23 23.77 17.18
C LYS A 161 31.06 24.42 16.07
N ASN A 162 30.46 25.31 15.27
CA ASN A 162 31.11 26.13 14.25
C ASN A 162 31.18 27.59 14.70
#